data_AF-A0A6A3AM81-F1
#
_entry.id   AF-A0A6A3AM81-F1
#
_cell.length_a   1.000
_cell.length_b   1.000
_cell.length_c   1.000
_cell.angle_alpha   90.00
_cell.angle_beta   90.00
_cell.angle_gamma   90.00
#
_symmetry.space_group_name_H-M   'P 1'
#
loop_
_entity.id
_entity.type
_entity.pdbx_description
1 polymer ?
#
loop_
_entity_poly.entity_id
_entity_poly.type
_entity_poly.pdbx_seq_one_letter_code
_entity_poly.pdbx_strand_id
1 'polypeptide(L)'
;MSKFWNVRTVGPTIPSMYLDKRIQNDKDYGMNLFKPNVSACMNWLSGKPKDSVVYVSFGSYASLRIEQTAELASALKESDVYFLWVVRETEKAKLPYNFIEETREKGLVVSWCPQLEVLSHESVGCFLTHCGFNSVLEALSLGVPMLAMPEWTDQPTNAKHIEDVWGIGIRARSNEEGIVRRETIKECIRELVTEAGEKGKEIKNNSSKWKNLAKQAVDEGGSSDKNIDEFIAKLL
;
A
#
# COMPACT_ATOMS: atom_id res chain seq x y z
N MET A 1 -27.17 -5.81 -11.45
CA MET A 1 -26.70 -6.90 -10.55
C MET A 1 -27.65 -7.12 -9.36
N SER A 2 -28.11 -6.07 -8.66
CA SER A 2 -29.04 -6.21 -7.52
C SER A 2 -30.42 -6.84 -7.83
N LYS A 3 -30.88 -6.80 -9.09
CA LYS A 3 -32.12 -7.46 -9.53
C LYS A 3 -32.03 -8.99 -9.65
N PHE A 4 -30.81 -9.56 -9.66
CA PHE A 4 -30.60 -10.99 -9.87
C PHE A 4 -29.83 -11.66 -8.72
N TRP A 5 -29.04 -10.89 -7.97
CA TRP A 5 -28.27 -11.38 -6.84
C TRP A 5 -28.36 -10.37 -5.69
N ASN A 6 -28.71 -10.84 -4.49
CA ASN A 6 -28.73 -10.04 -3.26
C ASN A 6 -27.29 -9.77 -2.77
N VAL A 7 -26.51 -9.03 -3.58
CA VAL A 7 -25.16 -8.60 -3.22
C VAL A 7 -25.24 -7.35 -2.37
N ARG A 8 -24.48 -7.33 -1.28
CA ARG A 8 -24.31 -6.20 -0.36
C ARG A 8 -22.83 -5.94 -0.16
N THR A 9 -22.43 -4.67 -0.14
CA THR A 9 -21.04 -4.27 0.10
C THR A 9 -20.88 -3.88 1.56
N VAL A 10 -20.02 -4.59 2.28
CA VAL A 10 -19.79 -4.37 3.72
C VAL A 10 -18.41 -3.80 4.03
N GLY A 11 -17.62 -3.49 3.00
CA GLY A 11 -16.26 -2.97 3.14
C GLY A 11 -16.16 -1.43 3.08
N PRO A 12 -14.94 -0.89 3.22
CA PRO A 12 -13.71 -1.62 3.51
C PRO A 12 -13.67 -2.08 4.99
N THR A 13 -13.27 -3.34 5.22
CA THR A 13 -13.23 -3.95 6.56
C THR A 13 -11.89 -3.65 7.26
N ILE A 14 -11.52 -2.37 7.32
CA ILE A 14 -10.31 -1.88 8.01
C ILE A 14 -10.64 -1.67 9.49
N PRO A 15 -9.71 -1.93 10.43
CA PRO A 15 -9.96 -1.70 11.85
C PRO A 15 -10.46 -0.28 12.13
N SER A 16 -11.49 -0.19 12.99
CA SER A 16 -12.27 1.01 13.26
C SER A 16 -11.42 2.22 13.61
N MET A 17 -10.30 2.03 14.33
CA MET A 17 -9.40 3.12 14.74
C MET A 17 -8.86 3.95 13.56
N TYR A 18 -8.79 3.37 12.36
CA TYR A 18 -8.30 4.05 11.16
C TYR A 18 -9.39 4.76 10.35
N LEU A 19 -10.66 4.41 10.53
CA LEU A 19 -11.78 4.94 9.75
C LEU A 19 -12.81 5.69 10.61
N ASP A 20 -13.80 4.97 11.14
CA ASP A 20 -14.96 5.51 11.85
C ASP A 20 -14.69 5.77 13.34
N LYS A 21 -13.67 5.13 13.93
CA LYS A 21 -13.23 5.25 15.33
C LYS A 21 -14.31 4.91 16.37
N ARG A 22 -15.33 4.14 15.97
CA ARG A 22 -16.46 3.74 16.83
C ARG A 22 -16.08 2.64 17.82
N ILE A 23 -15.17 1.74 17.45
CA ILE A 23 -14.70 0.64 18.30
C ILE A 23 -13.35 1.01 18.89
N GLN A 24 -13.33 1.23 20.20
CA GLN A 24 -12.09 1.51 20.93
C GLN A 24 -11.15 0.30 20.87
N ASN A 25 -9.86 0.56 20.65
CA ASN A 25 -8.77 -0.43 20.57
C ASN A 25 -8.78 -1.37 19.36
N ASP A 26 -9.72 -1.24 18.43
CA ASP A 26 -9.70 -1.98 17.17
C ASP A 26 -8.65 -1.42 16.20
N LYS A 27 -7.41 -1.92 16.34
CA LYS A 27 -6.19 -1.41 15.68
C LYS A 27 -5.53 -2.44 14.75
N ASP A 28 -5.97 -3.68 14.75
CA ASP A 28 -5.40 -4.74 13.92
C ASP A 28 -6.45 -5.80 13.59
N TYR A 29 -6.14 -6.69 12.64
CA TYR A 29 -7.07 -7.71 12.18
C TYR A 29 -7.19 -8.93 13.11
N GLY A 30 -6.55 -8.93 14.28
CA GLY A 30 -6.48 -10.06 15.19
C GLY A 30 -5.64 -11.25 14.70
N MET A 31 -5.14 -11.21 13.46
CA MET A 31 -4.32 -12.24 12.84
C MET A 31 -3.13 -11.64 12.12
N ASN A 32 -1.92 -12.06 12.53
CA ASN A 32 -0.67 -11.68 11.87
C ASN A 32 0.04 -12.94 11.34
N LEU A 33 0.30 -12.99 10.04
CA LEU A 33 1.02 -14.11 9.42
C LEU A 33 2.50 -14.17 9.85
N PHE A 34 3.08 -13.02 10.19
CA PHE A 34 4.46 -12.88 10.64
C PHE A 34 4.53 -11.86 11.79
N LYS A 35 5.55 -11.97 12.64
CA LYS A 35 5.75 -11.05 13.76
C LYS A 35 6.22 -9.67 13.25
N PRO A 36 5.43 -8.59 13.43
CA PRO A 36 5.80 -7.26 12.94
C PRO A 36 6.90 -6.64 13.80
N ASN A 37 7.82 -5.91 13.15
CA ASN A 37 8.85 -5.13 13.85
C ASN A 37 8.36 -3.69 14.13
N VAL A 38 7.35 -3.58 15.01
CA VAL A 38 6.60 -2.34 15.26
C VAL A 38 7.51 -1.19 15.68
N SER A 39 8.33 -1.39 16.72
CA SER A 39 9.19 -0.34 17.27
C SER A 39 10.21 0.16 16.25
N ALA A 40 10.85 -0.74 15.49
CA ALA A 40 11.80 -0.34 14.46
C ALA A 40 11.13 0.50 13.37
N CYS A 41 9.95 0.08 12.90
CA CYS A 41 9.21 0.82 11.86
C CYS A 41 8.79 2.21 12.35
N MET A 42 8.09 2.27 13.49
CA MET A 42 7.50 3.53 13.95
C MET A 42 8.56 4.53 14.43
N ASN A 43 9.61 4.09 15.13
CA ASN A 43 10.69 4.98 15.54
C ASN A 43 11.43 5.55 14.32
N TRP A 44 11.66 4.74 13.29
CA TRP A 44 12.34 5.19 12.09
C TRP A 44 11.50 6.18 11.28
N LEU A 45 10.19 5.93 11.16
CA LEU A 45 9.24 6.79 10.43
C LEU A 45 9.04 8.16 11.10
N SER A 46 9.00 8.22 12.43
CA SER A 46 8.83 9.46 13.21
C SER A 46 9.93 10.50 12.95
N GLY A 47 11.10 10.07 12.51
CA GLY A 47 12.22 10.95 12.18
C GLY A 47 12.23 11.45 10.73
N LYS A 48 11.20 11.17 9.92
CA LYS A 48 11.17 11.50 8.48
C LYS A 48 10.18 12.62 8.17
N PRO A 49 10.48 13.48 7.18
CA PRO A 49 9.55 14.51 6.74
C PRO A 49 8.20 13.91 6.27
N LYS A 50 7.15 14.71 6.36
CA LYS A 50 5.83 14.36 5.83
C LYS A 50 5.91 14.01 4.34
N ASP A 51 5.14 13.01 3.91
CA ASP A 51 5.01 12.57 2.52
C ASP A 51 6.34 12.27 1.80
N SER A 52 7.38 11.82 2.52
CA SER A 52 8.74 11.65 1.98
C SER A 52 9.22 10.20 1.87
N VAL A 53 8.50 9.27 2.48
CA VAL A 53 8.88 7.85 2.54
C VAL A 53 8.13 7.05 1.48
N VAL A 54 8.88 6.27 0.69
CA VAL A 54 8.35 5.20 -0.15
C VAL A 54 8.22 3.93 0.69
N TYR A 55 6.99 3.54 1.00
CA TYR A 55 6.74 2.25 1.63
C TYR A 55 6.67 1.16 0.54
N VAL A 56 7.33 0.02 0.75
CA VAL A 56 7.44 -1.06 -0.24
C VAL A 56 7.04 -2.40 0.38
N SER A 57 6.04 -3.07 -0.20
CA SER A 57 5.60 -4.40 0.23
C SER A 57 4.95 -5.19 -0.92
N PHE A 58 5.39 -6.43 -1.10
CA PHE A 58 4.81 -7.39 -2.05
C PHE A 58 3.91 -8.42 -1.36
N GLY A 59 3.36 -8.04 -0.21
CA GLY A 59 2.43 -8.87 0.55
C GLY A 59 3.08 -10.13 1.14
N SER A 60 2.23 -11.06 1.56
CA SER A 60 2.64 -12.23 2.32
C SER A 60 3.22 -13.36 1.46
N TYR A 61 2.93 -13.39 0.16
CA TYR A 61 3.21 -14.56 -0.69
C TYR A 61 4.06 -14.28 -1.93
N ALA A 62 4.01 -13.07 -2.50
CA ALA A 62 4.74 -12.82 -3.74
C ALA A 62 6.25 -12.90 -3.51
N SER A 63 6.96 -13.46 -4.48
CA SER A 63 8.39 -13.74 -4.44
C SER A 63 8.98 -13.22 -5.75
N LEU A 64 9.60 -12.04 -5.69
CA LEU A 64 10.16 -11.39 -6.88
C LEU A 64 11.29 -12.23 -7.46
N ARG A 65 11.49 -12.14 -8.78
CA ARG A 65 12.71 -12.65 -9.42
C ARG A 65 13.93 -11.91 -8.87
N ILE A 66 15.11 -12.54 -8.91
CA ILE A 66 16.34 -11.91 -8.41
C ILE A 66 16.68 -10.65 -9.22
N GLU A 67 16.43 -10.70 -10.53
CA GLU A 67 16.61 -9.58 -11.45
C GLU A 67 15.65 -8.43 -11.10
N GLN A 68 14.38 -8.72 -10.81
CA GLN A 68 13.39 -7.70 -10.43
C GLN A 68 13.72 -7.08 -9.06
N THR A 69 14.22 -7.90 -8.12
CA THR A 69 14.70 -7.43 -6.81
C THR A 69 15.88 -6.47 -6.98
N ALA A 70 16.80 -6.78 -7.88
CA ALA A 70 17.96 -5.93 -8.17
C ALA A 70 17.53 -4.59 -8.81
N GLU A 71 16.62 -4.59 -9.78
CA GLU A 71 16.09 -3.36 -10.39
C GLU A 71 15.39 -2.47 -9.36
N LEU A 72 14.57 -3.05 -8.48
CA LEU A 72 13.91 -2.32 -7.40
C LEU A 72 14.91 -1.74 -6.40
N ALA A 73 15.91 -2.53 -5.97
CA ALA A 73 16.95 -2.07 -5.05
C ALA A 73 17.76 -0.90 -5.66
N SER A 74 18.14 -1.00 -6.92
CA SER A 74 18.82 0.08 -7.64
C SER A 74 17.93 1.33 -7.74
N ALA A 75 16.66 1.17 -8.07
CA ALA A 75 15.73 2.29 -8.14
C ALA A 75 15.59 3.03 -6.80
N LEU A 76 15.43 2.31 -5.70
CA LEU A 76 15.32 2.90 -4.36
C LEU A 76 16.60 3.64 -3.96
N LYS A 77 17.76 3.03 -4.20
CA LYS A 77 19.07 3.65 -3.91
C LYS A 77 19.31 4.91 -4.74
N GLU A 78 19.01 4.86 -6.04
CA GLU A 78 19.29 5.95 -6.98
C GLU A 78 18.23 7.06 -6.99
N SER A 79 17.04 6.83 -6.43
CA SER A 79 15.99 7.86 -6.31
C SER A 79 16.27 8.87 -5.19
N ASP A 80 17.25 8.59 -4.34
CA ASP A 80 17.65 9.43 -3.20
C ASP A 80 16.51 9.71 -2.17
N VAL A 81 15.51 8.83 -2.12
CA VAL A 81 14.34 8.93 -1.23
C VAL A 81 14.53 8.17 0.07
N TYR A 82 13.72 8.50 1.08
CA TYR A 82 13.54 7.61 2.22
C TYR A 82 12.68 6.42 1.82
N PHE A 83 13.02 5.20 2.25
CA PHE A 83 12.18 4.03 1.99
C PHE A 83 12.11 3.06 3.16
N LEU A 84 10.95 2.42 3.31
CA LEU A 84 10.75 1.30 4.22
C LEU A 84 10.34 0.09 3.37
N TRP A 85 11.20 -0.92 3.28
CA TRP A 85 10.97 -2.11 2.45
C TRP A 85 10.80 -3.36 3.29
N VAL A 86 9.64 -4.00 3.15
CA VAL A 86 9.37 -5.34 3.68
C VAL A 86 9.99 -6.40 2.77
N VAL A 87 11.04 -7.05 3.25
CA VAL A 87 11.72 -8.18 2.60
C VAL A 87 11.68 -9.37 3.54
N ARG A 88 10.79 -10.33 3.27
CA ARG A 88 10.64 -11.54 4.10
C ARG A 88 11.98 -12.28 4.22
N GLU A 89 12.17 -13.00 5.32
CA GLU A 89 13.44 -13.69 5.60
C GLU A 89 13.87 -14.61 4.45
N THR A 90 12.91 -15.31 3.84
CA THR A 90 13.12 -16.21 2.69
C THR A 90 13.56 -15.49 1.41
N GLU A 91 13.34 -14.18 1.32
CA GLU A 91 13.64 -13.35 0.15
C GLU A 91 14.92 -12.54 0.30
N LYS A 92 15.47 -12.42 1.52
CA LYS A 92 16.66 -11.59 1.79
C LYS A 92 17.87 -11.96 0.95
N ALA A 93 18.04 -13.24 0.61
CA ALA A 93 19.14 -13.71 -0.22
C ALA A 93 19.12 -13.15 -1.66
N LYS A 94 17.99 -12.58 -2.11
CA LYS A 94 17.85 -11.95 -3.43
C LYS A 94 18.27 -10.48 -3.43
N LEU A 95 18.47 -9.87 -2.26
CA LEU A 95 18.94 -8.49 -2.18
C LEU A 95 20.37 -8.39 -2.75
N PRO A 96 20.70 -7.29 -3.44
CA PRO A 96 22.09 -7.04 -3.83
C PRO A 96 23.02 -7.06 -2.62
N TYR A 97 24.27 -7.47 -2.87
CA TYR A 97 25.31 -7.49 -1.85
C TYR A 97 25.44 -6.13 -1.14
N ASN A 98 25.53 -6.15 0.19
CA ASN A 98 25.63 -4.97 1.06
C ASN A 98 24.50 -3.93 0.96
N PHE A 99 23.38 -4.21 0.28
CA PHE A 99 22.30 -3.24 0.07
C PHE A 99 21.81 -2.58 1.36
N ILE A 100 21.60 -3.37 2.42
CA ILE A 100 21.09 -2.86 3.71
C ILE A 100 22.09 -1.88 4.35
N GLU A 101 23.38 -2.21 4.38
CA GLU A 101 24.40 -1.36 4.98
C GLU A 101 24.63 -0.09 4.17
N GLU A 102 24.64 -0.19 2.84
CA GLU A 102 24.83 0.96 1.95
C GLU A 102 23.67 1.95 1.99
N THR A 103 22.47 1.49 2.36
CA THR A 103 21.26 2.32 2.36
C THR A 103 20.81 2.73 3.77
N ARG A 104 21.49 2.32 4.83
CA ARG A 104 21.05 2.49 6.24
C ARG A 104 20.67 3.91 6.66
N GLU A 105 21.21 4.93 5.99
CA GLU A 105 20.90 6.33 6.27
C GLU A 105 19.52 6.76 5.74
N LYS A 106 19.06 6.15 4.65
CA LYS A 106 17.80 6.50 3.97
C LYS A 106 16.78 5.36 3.91
N GLY A 107 17.21 4.13 4.11
CA GLY A 107 16.42 2.92 3.99
C GLY A 107 16.25 2.20 5.32
N LEU A 108 15.07 1.65 5.55
CA LEU A 108 14.82 0.64 6.56
C LEU A 108 14.32 -0.64 5.87
N VAL A 109 15.05 -1.75 6.02
CA VAL A 109 14.63 -3.06 5.53
C VAL A 109 14.22 -3.93 6.73
N VAL A 110 12.98 -4.43 6.73
CA VAL A 110 12.43 -5.29 7.78
C VAL A 110 11.82 -6.55 7.19
N SER A 111 11.77 -7.63 7.96
CA SER A 111 11.12 -8.87 7.52
C SER A 111 9.60 -8.80 7.52
N TRP A 112 9.03 -7.97 8.41
CA TRP A 112 7.60 -7.70 8.49
C TRP A 112 7.34 -6.38 9.24
N CYS A 113 6.21 -5.71 8.94
CA CYS A 113 5.84 -4.44 9.57
C CYS A 113 4.33 -4.40 9.94
N PRO A 114 3.92 -3.50 10.85
CA PRO A 114 2.50 -3.21 11.07
C PRO A 114 1.96 -2.35 9.91
N GLN A 115 1.62 -2.97 8.78
CA GLN A 115 1.32 -2.27 7.52
C GLN A 115 0.27 -1.16 7.65
N LEU A 116 -0.82 -1.39 8.40
CA LEU A 116 -1.83 -0.37 8.67
C LEU A 116 -1.26 0.86 9.41
N GLU A 117 -0.45 0.64 10.45
CA GLU A 117 0.21 1.73 11.18
C GLU A 117 1.20 2.48 10.29
N VAL A 118 1.99 1.75 9.49
CA VAL A 118 2.93 2.34 8.53
C VAL A 118 2.18 3.20 7.50
N LEU A 119 1.15 2.68 6.86
CA LEU A 119 0.35 3.41 5.87
C LEU A 119 -0.40 4.61 6.49
N SER A 120 -0.71 4.57 7.78
CA SER A 120 -1.35 5.68 8.49
C SER A 120 -0.36 6.79 8.90
N HIS A 121 0.94 6.52 8.84
CA HIS A 121 1.97 7.45 9.29
C HIS A 121 2.18 8.60 8.29
N GLU A 122 2.26 9.83 8.78
CA GLU A 122 2.30 11.03 7.94
C GLU A 122 3.53 11.14 7.03
N SER A 123 4.62 10.46 7.38
CA SER A 123 5.83 10.45 6.56
C SER A 123 5.73 9.58 5.32
N VAL A 124 4.76 8.66 5.23
CA VAL A 124 4.57 7.83 4.03
C VAL A 124 3.95 8.65 2.90
N GLY A 125 4.73 8.87 1.84
CA GLY A 125 4.31 9.62 0.65
C GLY A 125 3.69 8.75 -0.44
N CYS A 126 4.16 7.51 -0.59
CA CYS A 126 3.55 6.56 -1.50
C CYS A 126 3.79 5.10 -1.07
N PHE A 127 2.98 4.20 -1.63
CA PHE A 127 3.07 2.77 -1.42
C PHE A 127 3.37 2.02 -2.72
N LEU A 128 4.56 1.44 -2.80
CA LEU A 128 4.94 0.50 -3.84
C LEU A 128 4.41 -0.89 -3.48
N THR A 129 3.49 -1.42 -4.30
CA THR A 129 2.70 -2.59 -3.95
C THR A 129 2.50 -3.56 -5.09
N HIS A 130 2.47 -4.85 -4.76
CA HIS A 130 2.00 -5.93 -5.62
C HIS A 130 0.49 -5.86 -5.95
N CYS A 131 -0.27 -4.91 -5.41
CA CYS A 131 -1.69 -4.72 -5.70
C CYS A 131 -2.62 -5.85 -5.20
N GLY A 132 -2.22 -6.61 -4.18
CA GLY A 132 -3.15 -7.51 -3.48
C GLY A 132 -4.31 -6.73 -2.84
N PHE A 133 -5.54 -7.22 -3.01
CA PHE A 133 -6.74 -6.41 -2.75
C PHE A 133 -6.83 -5.84 -1.32
N ASN A 134 -6.41 -6.58 -0.30
CA ASN A 134 -6.35 -6.07 1.08
C ASN A 134 -5.43 -4.86 1.20
N SER A 135 -4.18 -4.97 0.71
CA SER A 135 -3.21 -3.87 0.72
C SER A 135 -3.70 -2.65 -0.08
N VAL A 136 -4.47 -2.89 -1.16
CA VAL A 136 -5.11 -1.83 -1.95
C VAL A 136 -6.19 -1.12 -1.15
N LEU A 137 -7.06 -1.87 -0.46
CA LEU A 137 -8.11 -1.29 0.40
C LEU A 137 -7.51 -0.51 1.57
N GLU A 138 -6.44 -0.98 2.18
CA GLU A 138 -5.73 -0.26 3.25
C GLU A 138 -5.20 1.09 2.77
N ALA A 139 -4.43 1.10 1.67
CA ALA A 139 -3.85 2.32 1.12
C ALA A 139 -4.92 3.30 0.61
N LEU A 140 -5.94 2.79 -0.09
CA LEU A 140 -7.09 3.59 -0.56
C LEU A 140 -7.82 4.24 0.62
N SER A 141 -8.12 3.48 1.66
CA SER A 141 -8.88 3.96 2.82
C SER A 141 -8.07 4.91 3.70
N LEU A 142 -6.73 4.83 3.65
CA LEU A 142 -5.82 5.73 4.36
C LEU A 142 -5.37 6.93 3.53
N GLY A 143 -5.68 6.94 2.23
CA GLY A 143 -5.40 8.03 1.29
C GLY A 143 -3.94 8.07 0.82
N VAL A 144 -3.28 6.92 0.74
CA VAL A 144 -1.88 6.80 0.32
C VAL A 144 -1.81 6.53 -1.20
N PRO A 145 -1.15 7.39 -1.99
CA PRO A 145 -0.87 7.13 -3.41
C PRO A 145 -0.12 5.81 -3.63
N MET A 146 -0.42 5.10 -4.73
CA MET A 146 0.18 3.79 -5.01
C MET A 146 1.08 3.80 -6.26
N LEU A 147 2.24 3.16 -6.15
CA LEU A 147 3.02 2.68 -7.27
C LEU A 147 2.71 1.19 -7.45
N ALA A 148 1.89 0.88 -8.45
CA ALA A 148 1.36 -0.45 -8.70
C ALA A 148 2.34 -1.28 -9.54
N MET A 149 2.84 -2.38 -8.97
CA MET A 149 3.69 -3.36 -9.65
C MET A 149 3.13 -4.77 -9.41
N PRO A 150 2.06 -5.16 -10.13
CA PRO A 150 1.34 -6.42 -9.89
C PRO A 150 2.14 -7.64 -10.33
N GLU A 151 1.94 -8.77 -9.66
CA GLU A 151 2.65 -10.03 -9.93
C GLU A 151 1.72 -11.09 -10.55
N TRP A 152 0.61 -11.46 -9.90
CA TRP A 152 -0.27 -12.56 -10.35
C TRP A 152 -1.73 -12.41 -9.84
N THR A 153 -2.58 -13.40 -10.14
CA THR A 153 -4.03 -13.43 -9.78
C THR A 153 -4.84 -12.21 -10.28
N ASP A 154 -5.56 -11.58 -9.38
CA ASP A 154 -6.36 -10.37 -9.51
C ASP A 154 -5.51 -9.10 -9.51
N GLN A 155 -4.22 -9.17 -9.15
CA GLN A 155 -3.36 -8.00 -8.98
C GLN A 155 -3.26 -7.14 -10.24
N PRO A 156 -3.11 -7.67 -11.47
CA PRO A 156 -3.12 -6.84 -12.68
C PRO A 156 -4.44 -6.07 -12.88
N THR A 157 -5.57 -6.67 -12.48
CA THR A 157 -6.89 -6.02 -12.53
C THR A 157 -7.00 -4.93 -11.46
N ASN A 158 -6.55 -5.20 -10.24
CA ASN A 158 -6.49 -4.20 -9.16
C ASN A 158 -5.60 -3.02 -9.55
N ALA A 159 -4.43 -3.31 -10.15
CA ALA A 159 -3.53 -2.31 -10.69
C ALA A 159 -4.20 -1.45 -11.77
N LYS A 160 -5.03 -2.04 -12.63
CA LYS A 160 -5.84 -1.30 -13.61
C LYS A 160 -6.85 -0.37 -12.91
N HIS A 161 -7.49 -0.81 -11.83
CA HIS A 161 -8.39 0.04 -11.06
C HIS A 161 -7.67 1.20 -10.36
N ILE A 162 -6.49 0.94 -9.78
CA ILE A 162 -5.65 1.96 -9.15
C ILE A 162 -5.36 3.12 -10.10
N GLU A 163 -4.94 2.83 -11.34
CA GLU A 163 -4.56 3.84 -12.32
C GLU A 163 -5.75 4.40 -13.10
N ASP A 164 -6.59 3.54 -13.69
CA ASP A 164 -7.54 3.96 -14.72
C ASP A 164 -8.93 4.31 -14.18
N VAL A 165 -9.30 3.83 -12.99
CA VAL A 165 -10.66 3.97 -12.44
C VAL A 165 -10.69 4.88 -11.22
N TRP A 166 -9.83 4.61 -10.24
CA TRP A 166 -9.76 5.40 -9.02
C TRP A 166 -8.80 6.59 -9.15
N GLY A 167 -7.81 6.49 -10.06
CA GLY A 167 -6.83 7.54 -10.29
C GLY A 167 -5.95 7.82 -9.06
N ILE A 168 -5.66 6.80 -8.26
CA ILE A 168 -4.94 6.88 -6.98
C ILE A 168 -3.50 6.33 -7.07
N GLY A 169 -3.01 6.08 -8.28
CA GLY A 169 -1.65 5.58 -8.46
C GLY A 169 -1.20 5.47 -9.91
N ILE A 170 0.04 5.00 -10.07
CA ILE A 170 0.68 4.77 -11.36
C ILE A 170 1.06 3.30 -11.46
N ARG A 171 0.75 2.66 -12.59
CA ARG A 171 1.20 1.29 -12.88
C ARG A 171 2.59 1.33 -13.50
N ALA A 172 3.58 0.72 -12.83
CA ALA A 172 4.89 0.55 -13.43
C ALA A 172 4.84 -0.57 -14.47
N ARG A 173 5.09 -0.22 -15.73
CA ARG A 173 5.00 -1.18 -16.84
C ARG A 173 6.30 -1.97 -16.96
N SER A 174 6.18 -3.28 -17.15
CA SER A 174 7.32 -4.14 -17.43
C SER A 174 7.75 -4.06 -18.89
N ASN A 175 9.00 -4.40 -19.16
CA ASN A 175 9.48 -4.68 -20.51
C ASN A 175 8.95 -6.03 -21.03
N GLU A 176 9.39 -6.42 -22.22
CA GLU A 176 9.01 -7.69 -22.88
C GLU A 176 9.39 -8.94 -22.07
N GLU A 177 10.37 -8.85 -21.16
CA GLU A 177 10.81 -9.94 -20.28
C GLU A 177 9.97 -10.05 -19.00
N GLY A 178 9.00 -9.15 -18.82
CA GLY A 178 8.20 -9.03 -17.60
C GLY A 178 8.95 -8.37 -16.45
N ILE A 179 10.03 -7.62 -16.72
CA ILE A 179 10.80 -6.88 -15.71
C ILE A 179 10.45 -5.38 -15.77
N VAL A 180 10.06 -4.82 -14.64
CA VAL A 180 9.95 -3.37 -14.46
C VAL A 180 11.35 -2.82 -14.18
N ARG A 181 11.85 -2.01 -15.12
CA ARG A 181 13.18 -1.43 -15.06
C ARG A 181 13.27 -0.34 -13.99
N ARG A 182 14.47 -0.16 -13.42
CA ARG A 182 14.74 0.84 -12.38
C ARG A 182 14.39 2.25 -12.82
N GLU A 183 14.60 2.59 -14.09
CA GLU A 183 14.28 3.89 -14.66
C GLU A 183 12.78 4.17 -14.55
N THR A 184 11.94 3.19 -14.90
CA THR A 184 10.48 3.28 -14.76
C THR A 184 10.06 3.44 -13.30
N ILE A 185 10.68 2.70 -12.38
CA ILE A 185 10.39 2.82 -10.94
C ILE A 185 10.78 4.21 -10.43
N LYS A 186 11.97 4.70 -10.79
CA LYS A 186 12.48 6.04 -10.42
C LYS A 186 11.57 7.15 -10.93
N GLU A 187 11.12 7.06 -12.18
CA GLU A 187 10.19 8.04 -12.76
C GLU A 187 8.86 8.07 -12.01
N CYS A 188 8.32 6.89 -11.66
CA CYS A 188 7.09 6.81 -10.87
C CYS A 188 7.28 7.36 -9.45
N ILE A 189 8.40 7.04 -8.78
CA ILE A 189 8.74 7.60 -7.46
C ILE A 189 8.85 9.11 -7.53
N ARG A 190 9.51 9.63 -8.57
CA ARG A 190 9.67 11.07 -8.78
C ARG A 190 8.32 11.76 -8.90
N GLU A 191 7.42 11.25 -9.76
CA GLU A 191 6.08 11.81 -9.95
C GLU A 191 5.22 11.75 -8.67
N LEU A 192 5.38 10.72 -7.84
CA LEU A 192 4.55 10.52 -6.64
C LEU A 192 5.10 11.20 -5.39
N VAL A 193 6.43 11.38 -5.26
CA VAL A 193 7.07 11.74 -4.00
C VAL A 193 7.97 12.98 -4.12
N THR A 194 8.96 12.98 -5.01
CA THR A 194 10.03 14.01 -4.97
C THR A 194 9.73 15.25 -5.81
N GLU A 195 9.10 15.11 -6.96
CA GLU A 195 8.78 16.19 -7.90
C GLU A 195 7.36 16.00 -8.43
N ALA A 196 6.37 16.14 -7.56
CA ALA A 196 4.97 15.96 -7.93
C ALA A 196 4.52 16.97 -8.99
N GLY A 197 4.44 16.50 -10.24
CA GLY A 197 3.84 17.19 -11.37
C GLY A 197 2.33 17.33 -11.21
N GLU A 198 1.65 17.71 -12.29
CA GLU A 198 0.19 17.81 -12.29
C GLU A 198 -0.46 16.45 -12.00
N LYS A 199 0.08 15.37 -12.57
CA LYS A 199 -0.41 14.00 -12.38
C LYS A 199 -0.25 13.54 -10.93
N GLY A 200 0.92 13.76 -10.30
CA GLY A 200 1.16 13.44 -8.89
C GLY A 200 0.20 14.18 -7.94
N LYS A 201 -0.07 15.46 -8.22
CA LYS A 201 -1.05 16.26 -7.45
C LYS A 201 -2.47 15.75 -7.63
N GLU A 202 -2.87 15.41 -8.85
CA GLU A 202 -4.17 14.81 -9.15
C GLU A 202 -4.37 13.49 -8.39
N ILE A 203 -3.36 12.61 -8.45
CA ILE A 203 -3.36 11.33 -7.73
C ILE A 203 -3.54 11.56 -6.22
N LYS A 204 -2.81 12.51 -5.62
CA LYS A 204 -2.93 12.82 -4.19
C LYS A 204 -4.32 13.34 -3.81
N ASN A 205 -4.92 14.18 -4.67
CA ASN A 205 -6.28 14.66 -4.48
C ASN A 205 -7.31 13.53 -4.57
N ASN A 206 -7.14 12.62 -5.55
CA ASN A 206 -7.99 11.44 -5.70
C ASN A 206 -7.87 10.50 -4.50
N SER A 207 -6.64 10.24 -4.01
CA SER A 207 -6.42 9.41 -2.82
C SER A 207 -7.11 10.01 -1.59
N SER A 208 -7.05 11.33 -1.43
CA SER A 208 -7.76 12.03 -0.35
C SER A 208 -9.28 11.93 -0.48
N LYS A 209 -9.81 12.05 -1.70
CA LYS A 209 -11.24 11.87 -1.99
C LYS A 209 -11.70 10.45 -1.66
N TRP A 210 -10.97 9.43 -2.11
CA TRP A 210 -11.31 8.03 -1.86
C TRP A 210 -11.23 7.65 -0.38
N LYS A 211 -10.23 8.16 0.35
CA LYS A 211 -10.17 8.06 1.82
C LYS A 211 -11.45 8.55 2.49
N ASN A 212 -11.94 9.73 2.09
CA ASN A 212 -13.15 10.31 2.67
C ASN A 212 -14.39 9.48 2.32
N LEU A 213 -14.50 8.99 1.09
CA LEU A 213 -15.61 8.12 0.67
C LEU A 213 -15.59 6.77 1.41
N ALA A 214 -14.41 6.17 1.57
CA ALA A 214 -14.23 4.94 2.33
C ALA A 214 -14.69 5.11 3.79
N LYS A 215 -14.29 6.21 4.43
CA LYS A 215 -14.76 6.56 5.77
C LYS A 215 -16.28 6.74 5.81
N GLN A 216 -16.85 7.53 4.91
CA GLN A 216 -18.30 7.77 4.84
C GLN A 216 -19.12 6.49 4.64
N ALA A 217 -18.59 5.51 3.91
CA ALA A 217 -19.28 4.25 3.69
C ALA A 217 -19.44 3.44 4.98
N VAL A 218 -18.45 3.48 5.88
CA VAL A 218 -18.42 2.68 7.12
C VAL A 218 -18.85 3.45 8.37
N ASP A 219 -18.89 4.78 8.30
CA ASP A 219 -19.36 5.64 9.41
C ASP A 219 -20.84 5.39 9.72
N GLU A 220 -21.30 5.87 10.89
CA GLU A 220 -22.68 5.68 11.34
C GLU A 220 -23.70 6.17 10.29
N GLY A 221 -24.59 5.28 9.86
CA GLY A 221 -25.58 5.55 8.82
C GLY A 221 -25.04 5.51 7.38
N GLY A 222 -23.76 5.15 7.20
CA GLY A 222 -23.10 4.90 5.92
C GLY A 222 -23.68 3.70 5.17
N SER A 223 -23.30 3.54 3.90
CA SER A 223 -23.83 2.46 3.07
C SER A 223 -23.41 1.07 3.54
N SER A 224 -22.16 0.91 3.96
CA SER A 224 -21.62 -0.37 4.43
C SER A 224 -22.10 -0.69 5.83
N ASP A 225 -22.23 0.32 6.69
CA ASP A 225 -22.84 0.23 8.02
C ASP A 225 -24.26 -0.35 7.93
N LYS A 226 -25.14 0.28 7.13
CA LYS A 226 -26.50 -0.21 6.86
C LYS A 226 -26.53 -1.61 6.24
N ASN A 227 -25.60 -1.89 5.32
CA ASN A 227 -25.54 -3.20 4.67
C ASN A 227 -25.16 -4.33 5.64
N ILE A 228 -24.32 -4.05 6.64
CA ILE A 228 -23.98 -4.99 7.71
C ILE A 228 -25.21 -5.25 8.59
N ASP A 229 -25.92 -4.20 9.00
CA ASP A 229 -27.16 -4.34 9.80
C ASP A 229 -28.22 -5.15 9.06
N GLU A 230 -28.45 -4.86 7.78
CA GLU A 230 -29.36 -5.64 6.92
C GLU A 230 -28.95 -7.10 6.79
N PHE A 231 -27.64 -7.38 6.77
CA PHE A 231 -27.11 -8.73 6.70
C PHE A 231 -27.34 -9.48 8.02
N ILE A 232 -27.01 -8.86 9.15
CA ILE A 232 -27.20 -9.45 10.49
C ILE A 232 -28.68 -9.72 10.76
N ALA A 233 -29.57 -8.78 10.40
CA ALA A 233 -31.01 -8.92 10.58
C ALA A 233 -31.63 -10.08 9.78
N LYS A 234 -30.92 -10.62 8.78
CA LYS A 234 -31.35 -11.82 8.03
C LYS A 234 -30.79 -13.12 8.60
N LEU A 235 -29.80 -13.05 9.50
CA LEU A 235 -29.22 -14.21 10.18
C LEU A 235 -29.90 -14.51 11.51
N LEU A 236 -30.52 -13.51 12.13
CA LEU A 236 -31.33 -13.61 13.35
C LEU A 236 -32.80 -13.95 13.01
#